data_AF-A0A9X2JTC1-F1
#
_entry.id   AF-A0A9X2JTC1-F1
#
_cell.length_a   1.000
_cell.length_b   1.000
_cell.length_c   1.000
_cell.angle_alpha   90.00
_cell.angle_beta   90.00
_cell.angle_gamma   90.00
#
_symmetry.space_group_name_H-M   'P 1'
#
loop_
_entity.id
_entity.type
_entity.pdbx_description
1 polymer ?
#
loop_
_entity_poly.entity_id
_entity_poly.type
_entity_poly.pdbx_seq_one_letter_code
_entity_poly.pdbx_strand_id
1 'polypeptide(L)'
;MRIETDGRPAEPGDLFSTYGHFTAMQVRGGGVQGLAHHLDRLDAAHRELFDRPLAGDRVRDLVRHALAGTADASVRVTLRDADRVLVSVAPPNTPPSAPQRLRSVPYLRPFPHLKHLGGFAQLEWARRVRRDGFDDALLTGPDGAVAESSIANIGFFAADGSVVWPDAPQLHGTAMRLVEATTPSSRRRVLPDDLPGFAGAFLINSIGVVPVASIDDVPLPDPAPHLAAVTARLSTIPWDHL
;
A
#
# COMPACT_ATOMS: atom_id res chain seq x y z
N MET A 1 -14.18 -4.82 -15.46
CA MET A 1 -12.75 -5.04 -15.14
C MET A 1 -12.14 -5.75 -16.34
N ARG A 2 -11.07 -5.21 -16.93
CA ARG A 2 -10.30 -5.84 -18.01
C ARG A 2 -9.09 -6.54 -17.40
N ILE A 3 -8.80 -7.77 -17.82
CA ILE A 3 -7.65 -8.54 -17.37
C ILE A 3 -6.92 -9.09 -18.58
N GLU A 4 -5.61 -8.84 -18.65
CA GLU A 4 -4.75 -9.28 -19.73
C GLU A 4 -3.52 -10.00 -19.19
N THR A 5 -3.04 -10.97 -19.95
CA THR A 5 -1.76 -11.64 -19.71
C THR A 5 -0.88 -11.40 -20.92
N ASP A 6 0.27 -10.76 -20.72
CA ASP A 6 1.23 -10.50 -21.80
C ASP A 6 0.62 -9.83 -23.05
N GLY A 7 -0.35 -8.93 -22.84
CA GLY A 7 -0.94 -8.11 -23.92
C GLY A 7 -2.07 -8.78 -24.69
N ARG A 8 -2.60 -9.91 -24.20
CA ARG A 8 -3.82 -10.54 -24.72
C ARG A 8 -4.85 -10.72 -23.60
N PRO A 9 -6.15 -10.87 -23.90
CA PRO A 9 -7.14 -11.27 -22.91
C PRO A 9 -6.67 -12.49 -22.10
N ALA A 10 -6.83 -12.42 -20.78
CA ALA A 10 -6.42 -13.50 -19.89
C ALA A 10 -7.38 -14.69 -20.02
N GLU A 11 -6.82 -15.89 -20.15
CA GLU A 11 -7.56 -17.15 -20.16
C GLU A 11 -7.60 -17.76 -18.76
N PRO A 12 -8.52 -18.68 -18.45
CA PRO A 12 -8.62 -19.29 -17.11
C PRO A 12 -7.29 -19.87 -16.61
N GLY A 13 -6.51 -20.51 -17.49
CA GLY A 13 -5.20 -21.07 -17.16
C GLY A 13 -4.15 -20.03 -16.76
N ASP A 14 -4.34 -18.76 -17.14
CA ASP A 14 -3.43 -17.67 -16.76
C ASP A 14 -3.67 -17.18 -15.33
N LEU A 15 -4.82 -17.50 -14.72
CA LEU A 15 -5.31 -16.85 -13.50
C LEU A 15 -4.93 -17.56 -12.19
N PHE A 16 -4.58 -18.84 -12.24
CA PHE A 16 -4.36 -19.67 -11.06
C PHE A 16 -2.89 -19.75 -10.67
N SER A 17 -2.49 -19.02 -9.63
CA SER A 17 -1.31 -19.35 -8.82
C SER A 17 -1.31 -18.53 -7.52
N THR A 18 -0.79 -19.13 -6.45
CA THR A 18 -0.62 -18.51 -5.13
C THR A 18 0.81 -18.02 -4.88
N TYR A 19 1.73 -18.31 -5.80
CA TYR A 19 3.14 -17.92 -5.71
C TYR A 19 3.45 -16.82 -6.71
N GLY A 20 3.86 -15.66 -6.21
CA GLY A 20 4.15 -14.50 -7.03
C GLY A 20 4.06 -13.20 -6.26
N HIS A 21 4.28 -12.11 -6.98
CA HIS A 21 4.28 -10.76 -6.44
C HIS A 21 3.47 -9.81 -7.30
N PHE A 22 3.14 -8.65 -6.76
CA PHE A 22 2.34 -7.68 -7.47
C PHE A 22 2.62 -6.24 -7.03
N THR A 23 2.20 -5.32 -7.89
CA THR A 23 2.06 -3.91 -7.58
C THR A 23 0.62 -3.48 -7.85
N ALA A 24 0.12 -2.53 -7.08
CA ALA A 24 -1.18 -1.91 -7.31
C ALA A 24 -1.00 -0.40 -7.28
N MET A 25 -1.55 0.30 -8.27
CA MET A 25 -1.38 1.73 -8.48
C MET A 25 -2.68 2.37 -8.94
N GLN A 26 -2.83 3.65 -8.66
CA GLN A 26 -3.89 4.47 -9.22
C GLN A 26 -3.33 5.20 -10.44
N VAL A 27 -4.08 5.19 -11.53
CA VAL A 27 -3.82 6.01 -12.72
C VAL A 27 -4.76 7.20 -12.65
N ARG A 28 -4.23 8.41 -12.82
CA ARG A 28 -5.00 9.64 -12.95
C ARG A 28 -4.51 10.44 -14.14
N GLY A 29 -5.40 10.86 -15.03
CA GLY A 29 -5.02 11.58 -16.25
C GLY A 29 -3.96 10.86 -17.11
N GLY A 30 -3.91 9.53 -17.08
CA GLY A 30 -2.91 8.71 -17.77
C GLY A 30 -1.52 8.67 -17.11
N GLY A 31 -1.35 9.26 -15.93
CA GLY A 31 -0.12 9.19 -15.14
C GLY A 31 -0.27 8.34 -13.88
N VAL A 32 0.86 7.96 -13.29
CA VAL A 32 0.94 7.25 -12.01
C VAL A 32 1.89 8.00 -11.08
N GLN A 33 1.42 8.35 -9.89
CA GLN A 33 2.28 8.97 -8.89
C GLN A 33 3.26 7.94 -8.29
N GLY A 34 4.57 8.23 -8.35
CA GLY A 34 5.61 7.33 -7.85
C GLY A 34 5.83 6.09 -8.72
N LEU A 35 5.63 6.19 -10.05
CA LEU A 35 5.74 5.07 -10.99
C LEU A 35 7.07 4.32 -10.85
N ALA A 36 8.20 5.04 -10.71
CA ALA A 36 9.52 4.45 -10.51
C ALA A 36 9.54 3.48 -9.32
N HIS A 37 8.96 3.87 -8.17
CA HIS A 37 8.90 2.99 -7.00
C HIS A 37 8.05 1.74 -7.23
N HIS A 38 7.01 1.81 -8.07
CA HIS A 38 6.22 0.64 -8.44
C HIS A 38 7.04 -0.33 -9.30
N LEU A 39 7.80 0.18 -10.27
CA LEU A 39 8.65 -0.62 -11.17
C LEU A 39 9.84 -1.22 -10.42
N ASP A 40 10.54 -0.44 -9.60
CA ASP A 40 11.66 -0.89 -8.78
C ASP A 40 11.25 -2.05 -7.87
N ARG A 41 10.09 -1.94 -7.21
CA ARG A 41 9.58 -2.99 -6.32
C ARG A 41 9.26 -4.27 -7.10
N LEU A 42 8.64 -4.14 -8.28
CA LEU A 42 8.35 -5.30 -9.10
C LEU A 42 9.65 -6.01 -9.49
N ASP A 43 10.64 -5.28 -9.96
CA ASP A 43 11.92 -5.82 -10.40
C ASP A 43 12.74 -6.43 -9.24
N ALA A 44 12.77 -5.77 -8.07
CA ALA A 44 13.39 -6.31 -6.86
C ALA A 44 12.75 -7.63 -6.41
N ALA A 45 11.41 -7.67 -6.31
CA ALA A 45 10.70 -8.88 -5.94
C ALA A 45 10.83 -9.98 -7.01
N HIS A 46 10.96 -9.61 -8.28
CA HIS A 46 11.15 -10.55 -9.37
C HIS A 46 12.51 -11.24 -9.31
N ARG A 47 13.57 -10.47 -9.04
CA ARG A 47 14.91 -11.03 -8.81
C ARG A 47 14.93 -11.96 -7.60
N GLU A 48 14.31 -11.57 -6.50
CA GLU A 48 14.30 -12.39 -5.28
C GLU A 48 13.51 -13.70 -5.45
N LEU A 49 12.35 -13.66 -6.11
CA LEU A 49 11.48 -14.84 -6.19
C LEU A 49 11.76 -15.76 -7.38
N PHE A 50 12.40 -15.25 -8.44
CA PHE A 50 12.57 -15.94 -9.72
C PHE A 50 13.99 -15.86 -10.31
N ASP A 51 14.96 -15.27 -9.59
CA ASP A 51 16.35 -15.13 -10.01
C ASP A 51 16.55 -14.45 -11.38
N ARG A 52 15.63 -13.54 -11.74
CA ARG A 52 15.64 -12.84 -13.03
C ARG A 52 15.23 -11.37 -12.89
N PRO A 53 15.78 -10.48 -13.73
CA PRO A 53 15.32 -9.10 -13.79
C PRO A 53 13.96 -8.98 -14.52
N LEU A 54 13.18 -7.96 -14.18
CA LEU A 54 11.98 -7.56 -14.89
C LEU A 54 12.19 -6.20 -15.56
N ALA A 55 12.10 -6.16 -16.88
CA ALA A 55 12.23 -4.91 -17.63
C ALA A 55 11.03 -3.98 -17.35
N GLY A 56 11.29 -2.82 -16.75
CA GLY A 56 10.25 -1.83 -16.43
C GLY A 56 9.48 -1.34 -17.66
N ASP A 57 10.15 -1.15 -18.80
CA ASP A 57 9.50 -0.71 -20.04
C ASP A 57 8.50 -1.74 -20.57
N ARG A 58 8.80 -3.04 -20.47
CA ARG A 58 7.83 -4.11 -20.79
C ARG A 58 6.58 -3.97 -19.93
N VAL A 59 6.73 -3.74 -18.63
CA VAL A 59 5.58 -3.57 -17.72
C VAL A 59 4.76 -2.34 -18.11
N ARG A 60 5.42 -1.22 -18.43
CA ARG A 60 4.76 0.02 -18.85
C ARG A 60 3.97 -0.18 -20.14
N ASP A 61 4.56 -0.82 -21.14
CA ASP A 61 3.90 -1.10 -22.42
C ASP A 61 2.66 -1.97 -22.25
N LEU A 62 2.76 -3.02 -21.42
CA LEU A 62 1.63 -3.88 -21.10
C LEU A 62 0.53 -3.13 -20.34
N VAL A 63 0.88 -2.26 -19.40
CA VAL A 63 -0.10 -1.42 -18.70
C VAL A 63 -0.77 -0.44 -19.66
N ARG A 64 -0.01 0.24 -20.52
CA ARG A 64 -0.55 1.18 -21.51
C ARG A 64 -1.51 0.48 -22.47
N HIS A 65 -1.14 -0.71 -22.93
CA HIS A 65 -2.00 -1.55 -23.77
C HIS A 65 -3.31 -1.94 -23.05
N ALA A 66 -3.22 -2.39 -21.80
CA ALA A 66 -4.36 -2.78 -20.99
C ALA A 66 -5.28 -1.61 -20.61
N LEU A 67 -4.76 -0.38 -20.50
CA LEU A 67 -5.55 0.81 -20.26
C LEU A 67 -6.40 1.20 -21.49
N ALA A 68 -5.92 0.96 -22.71
CA ALA A 68 -6.59 1.34 -23.97
C ALA A 68 -7.18 2.77 -23.95
N GLY A 69 -6.39 3.74 -23.48
CA GLY A 69 -6.80 5.15 -23.40
C GLY A 69 -7.63 5.52 -22.17
N THR A 70 -7.91 4.59 -21.26
CA THR A 70 -8.56 4.89 -19.96
C THR A 70 -7.65 5.82 -19.14
N ALA A 71 -8.10 7.05 -18.91
CA ALA A 71 -7.31 8.07 -18.21
C ALA A 71 -7.26 7.86 -16.69
N ASP A 72 -8.35 7.40 -16.08
CA ASP A 72 -8.45 7.18 -14.64
C ASP A 72 -8.81 5.72 -14.33
N ALA A 73 -7.95 5.04 -13.57
CA ALA A 73 -8.14 3.61 -13.29
C ALA A 73 -7.45 3.17 -12.00
N SER A 74 -7.83 2.01 -11.50
CA SER A 74 -7.03 1.20 -10.59
C SER A 74 -6.36 0.08 -11.38
N VAL A 75 -5.02 0.07 -11.40
CA VAL A 75 -4.23 -0.92 -12.13
C VAL A 75 -3.50 -1.82 -11.15
N ARG A 76 -3.58 -3.13 -11.39
CA ARG A 76 -2.78 -4.14 -10.68
C ARG A 76 -1.95 -4.91 -11.68
N VAL A 77 -0.63 -4.94 -11.48
CA VAL A 77 0.30 -5.79 -12.23
C VAL A 77 0.72 -6.94 -11.34
N THR A 78 0.50 -8.17 -11.79
CA THR A 78 0.78 -9.39 -11.04
C THR A 78 1.74 -10.26 -11.83
N LEU A 79 2.82 -10.73 -11.18
CA LEU A 79 3.87 -11.55 -11.76
C LEU A 79 3.76 -12.96 -11.17
N ARG A 80 3.65 -13.96 -12.05
CA ARG A 80 3.51 -15.38 -11.71
C ARG A 80 4.38 -16.22 -12.65
N ASP A 81 4.80 -17.39 -12.15
CA ASP A 81 5.57 -18.39 -12.91
C ASP A 81 6.79 -17.81 -13.66
N ALA A 82 7.44 -16.80 -13.09
CA ALA A 82 8.53 -15.99 -13.66
C ALA A 82 8.21 -15.21 -14.96
N ASP A 83 7.43 -15.74 -15.88
CA ASP A 83 7.35 -15.18 -17.22
C ASP A 83 6.04 -14.43 -17.51
N ARG A 84 4.99 -14.66 -16.71
CA ARG A 84 3.64 -14.14 -16.95
C ARG A 84 3.40 -12.80 -16.26
N VAL A 85 3.11 -11.77 -17.05
CA VAL A 85 2.68 -10.46 -16.56
C VAL A 85 1.17 -10.32 -16.75
N LEU A 86 0.43 -10.39 -15.65
CA LEU A 86 -1.00 -10.11 -15.65
C LEU A 86 -1.26 -8.63 -15.32
N VAL A 87 -2.02 -7.94 -16.15
CA VAL A 87 -2.49 -6.57 -15.89
C VAL A 87 -4.00 -6.58 -15.73
N SER A 88 -4.49 -6.14 -14.57
CA SER A 88 -5.90 -5.92 -14.30
C SER A 88 -6.19 -4.43 -14.23
N VAL A 89 -7.20 -3.98 -14.98
CA VAL A 89 -7.70 -2.61 -15.01
C VAL A 89 -9.15 -2.59 -14.50
N ALA A 90 -9.36 -1.83 -13.45
CA ALA A 90 -10.65 -1.61 -12.81
C ALA A 90 -10.94 -0.11 -12.67
N PRO A 91 -12.18 0.30 -12.36
CA PRO A 91 -12.48 1.68 -12.01
C PRO A 91 -11.54 2.22 -10.92
N PRO A 92 -11.25 3.53 -10.90
CA PRO A 92 -10.40 4.13 -9.89
C PRO A 92 -11.01 3.95 -8.49
N ASN A 93 -10.15 3.77 -7.49
CA ASN A 93 -10.56 3.73 -6.08
C ASN A 93 -10.48 5.13 -5.46
N THR A 94 -11.39 5.39 -4.54
CA THR A 94 -11.36 6.58 -3.67
C THR A 94 -11.05 6.13 -2.24
N PRO A 95 -10.15 6.81 -1.51
CA PRO A 95 -9.91 6.49 -0.12
C PRO A 95 -11.16 6.78 0.74
N PRO A 96 -11.34 6.08 1.87
CA PRO A 96 -12.35 6.47 2.87
C PRO A 96 -12.23 7.95 3.25
N SER A 97 -13.36 8.63 3.36
CA SER A 97 -13.42 10.04 3.78
C SER A 97 -13.46 10.22 5.31
N ALA A 98 -13.91 9.20 6.03
CA ALA A 98 -13.99 9.21 7.49
C ALA A 98 -12.71 8.68 8.13
N PRO A 99 -12.26 9.27 9.26
CA PRO A 99 -11.20 8.70 10.08
C PRO A 99 -11.47 7.24 10.46
N GLN A 100 -10.46 6.40 10.31
CA GLN A 100 -10.56 4.96 10.52
C GLN A 100 -10.36 4.60 11.99
N ARG A 101 -11.13 3.65 12.50
CA ARG A 101 -10.95 2.99 13.79
C ARG A 101 -10.26 1.65 13.56
N LEU A 102 -9.09 1.47 14.15
CA LEU A 102 -8.28 0.27 13.96
C LEU A 102 -8.37 -0.65 15.17
N ARG A 103 -8.27 -1.96 14.94
CA ARG A 103 -8.14 -2.96 16.01
C ARG A 103 -6.85 -3.74 15.87
N SER A 104 -6.07 -3.80 16.94
CA SER A 104 -4.81 -4.54 16.97
C SER A 104 -5.05 -6.04 16.85
N VAL A 105 -4.25 -6.72 16.02
CA VAL A 105 -4.26 -8.17 15.84
C VAL A 105 -2.83 -8.72 15.87
N PRO A 106 -2.55 -9.80 16.64
CA PRO A 106 -1.21 -10.36 16.79
C PRO A 106 -0.84 -11.18 15.55
N TYR A 107 -0.51 -10.49 14.47
CA TYR A 107 -0.18 -11.08 13.19
C TYR A 107 0.84 -10.22 12.45
N LEU A 108 1.95 -10.84 12.04
CA LEU A 108 2.84 -10.30 11.01
C LEU A 108 2.71 -11.13 9.75
N ARG A 109 2.67 -10.46 8.61
CA ARG A 109 2.70 -11.16 7.33
C ARG A 109 4.08 -11.80 7.11
N PRO A 110 4.16 -13.03 6.58
CA PRO A 110 5.40 -13.59 6.07
C PRO A 110 6.04 -12.71 5.00
N PHE A 111 7.36 -12.80 4.82
CA PHE A 111 8.12 -12.03 3.81
C PHE A 111 7.69 -10.56 3.73
N PRO A 112 7.75 -9.81 4.85
CA PRO A 112 7.05 -8.54 4.96
C PRO A 112 7.58 -7.47 4.02
N HIS A 113 8.80 -7.60 3.50
CA HIS A 113 9.36 -6.72 2.47
C HIS A 113 8.77 -6.96 1.07
N LEU A 114 8.14 -8.11 0.81
CA LEU A 114 7.53 -8.46 -0.48
C LEU A 114 6.03 -8.11 -0.52
N LYS A 115 5.58 -7.56 -1.65
CA LYS A 115 4.15 -7.44 -1.95
C LYS A 115 3.69 -8.70 -2.71
N HIS A 116 3.51 -9.79 -1.97
CA HIS A 116 3.25 -11.12 -2.51
C HIS A 116 1.76 -11.51 -2.54
N LEU A 117 1.41 -12.60 -3.23
CA LEU A 117 0.01 -13.05 -3.38
C LEU A 117 -0.61 -13.69 -2.12
N GLY A 118 0.18 -14.11 -1.14
CA GLY A 118 -0.27 -14.65 0.15
C GLY A 118 -0.94 -13.67 1.14
N GLY A 119 -1.88 -12.83 0.69
CA GLY A 119 -2.54 -11.80 1.53
C GLY A 119 -3.77 -12.27 2.31
N PHE A 120 -4.11 -13.57 2.30
CA PHE A 120 -5.36 -14.09 2.89
C PHE A 120 -5.55 -13.69 4.36
N ALA A 121 -4.55 -13.93 5.20
CA ALA A 121 -4.68 -13.69 6.64
C ALA A 121 -4.90 -12.21 6.98
N GLN A 122 -4.28 -11.28 6.25
CA GLN A 122 -4.51 -9.84 6.42
C GLN A 122 -5.97 -9.49 6.12
N LEU A 123 -6.50 -10.00 5.01
CA LEU A 123 -7.90 -9.76 4.60
C LEU A 123 -8.91 -10.40 5.55
N GLU A 124 -8.60 -11.59 6.07
CA GLU A 124 -9.45 -12.27 7.04
C GLU A 124 -9.47 -11.52 8.38
N TRP A 125 -8.33 -11.01 8.86
CA TRP A 125 -8.29 -10.15 10.05
C TRP A 125 -9.10 -8.88 9.86
N ALA A 126 -8.92 -8.18 8.74
CA ALA A 126 -9.70 -7.00 8.40
C ALA A 126 -11.21 -7.30 8.39
N ARG A 127 -11.62 -8.46 7.86
CA ARG A 127 -13.02 -8.90 7.88
C ARG A 127 -13.54 -9.16 9.30
N ARG A 128 -12.73 -9.78 10.16
CA ARG A 128 -13.10 -10.09 11.54
C ARG A 128 -13.30 -8.82 12.37
N VAL A 129 -12.33 -7.92 12.35
CA VAL A 129 -12.42 -6.69 13.15
C VAL A 129 -13.55 -5.77 12.67
N ARG A 130 -13.89 -5.80 11.37
CA ARG A 130 -15.08 -5.12 10.84
C ARG A 130 -16.39 -5.63 11.42
N ARG A 131 -16.49 -6.92 11.75
CA ARG A 131 -17.67 -7.47 12.43
C ARG A 131 -17.80 -6.97 13.87
N ASP A 132 -16.68 -6.51 14.45
CA ASP A 132 -16.63 -5.96 15.81
C ASP A 132 -16.75 -4.43 15.82
N GLY A 133 -17.10 -3.81 14.68
CA GLY A 133 -17.35 -2.37 14.57
C GLY A 133 -16.11 -1.50 14.35
N PHE A 134 -14.96 -2.09 14.02
CA PHE A 134 -13.76 -1.37 13.57
C PHE A 134 -13.72 -1.29 12.03
N ASP A 135 -12.83 -0.49 11.46
CA ASP A 135 -12.75 -0.32 10.00
C ASP A 135 -11.67 -1.21 9.35
N ASP A 136 -10.52 -1.35 10.03
CA ASP A 136 -9.41 -2.20 9.58
C ASP A 136 -8.59 -2.79 10.74
N ALA A 137 -7.81 -3.83 10.43
CA ALA A 137 -6.91 -4.46 11.39
C ALA A 137 -5.55 -3.74 11.42
N LEU A 138 -5.02 -3.50 12.62
CA LEU A 138 -3.65 -3.06 12.85
C LEU A 138 -2.79 -4.28 13.21
N LEU A 139 -1.85 -4.61 12.34
CA LEU A 139 -0.98 -5.77 12.48
C LEU A 139 0.12 -5.47 13.50
N THR A 140 0.31 -6.37 14.46
CA THR A 140 1.35 -6.24 15.48
C THR A 140 2.28 -7.47 15.54
N GLY A 141 3.52 -7.20 15.95
CA GLY A 141 4.50 -8.22 16.26
C GLY A 141 4.17 -9.03 17.52
N PRO A 142 4.87 -10.15 17.77
CA PRO A 142 4.68 -10.96 18.97
C PRO A 142 4.84 -10.20 20.30
N ASP A 143 5.58 -9.10 20.25
CA ASP A 143 5.89 -8.20 21.36
C ASP A 143 4.96 -6.95 21.40
N GLY A 144 3.89 -6.97 20.62
CA GLY A 144 2.93 -5.87 20.50
C GLY A 144 3.41 -4.71 19.61
N ALA A 145 4.60 -4.77 19.01
CA ALA A 145 5.09 -3.68 18.16
C ALA A 145 4.19 -3.49 16.94
N VAL A 146 3.76 -2.25 16.71
CA VAL A 146 2.92 -1.88 15.56
C VAL A 146 3.71 -2.07 14.27
N ALA A 147 3.11 -2.68 13.25
CA ALA A 147 3.72 -2.86 11.93
C ALA A 147 3.02 -2.03 10.85
N GLU A 148 1.88 -2.51 10.35
CA GLU A 148 1.09 -1.89 9.29
C GLU A 148 -0.40 -2.26 9.46
N SER A 149 -1.30 -1.70 8.65
CA SER A 149 -2.69 -2.18 8.58
C SER A 149 -2.83 -3.35 7.60
N SER A 150 -4.06 -3.82 7.34
CA SER A 150 -4.25 -4.96 6.43
C SER A 150 -3.79 -4.69 5.00
N ILE A 151 -3.85 -3.44 4.53
CA ILE A 151 -3.50 -3.05 3.16
C ILE A 151 -2.71 -1.73 3.03
N ALA A 152 -2.38 -1.06 4.14
CA ALA A 152 -1.73 0.25 4.15
C ALA A 152 -0.67 0.37 5.25
N ASN A 153 0.35 1.18 5.02
CA ASN A 153 1.29 1.57 6.08
C ASN A 153 0.58 2.52 7.06
N ILE A 154 1.03 2.56 8.31
CA ILE A 154 0.56 3.52 9.33
C ILE A 154 1.70 4.46 9.72
N GLY A 155 1.43 5.76 9.72
CA GLY A 155 2.35 6.80 10.18
C GLY A 155 1.74 7.57 11.34
N PHE A 156 2.57 7.98 12.30
CA PHE A 156 2.18 8.77 13.46
C PHE A 156 2.80 10.16 13.39
N PHE A 157 2.10 11.20 13.81
CA PHE A 157 2.66 12.55 13.88
C PHE A 157 3.32 12.80 15.24
N ALA A 158 4.55 13.31 15.22
CA ALA A 158 5.12 13.96 16.40
C ALA A 158 4.52 15.39 16.54
N ALA A 159 4.74 16.02 17.70
CA ALA A 159 4.20 17.35 17.99
C ALA A 159 4.67 18.45 17.00
N ASP A 160 5.84 18.27 16.38
CA ASP A 160 6.38 19.19 15.37
C ASP A 160 5.86 18.93 13.94
N GLY A 161 5.01 17.90 13.76
CA GLY A 161 4.46 17.49 12.47
C GLY A 161 5.38 16.60 11.63
N SER A 162 6.52 16.16 12.16
CA SER A 162 7.30 15.08 11.55
C SER A 162 6.57 13.73 11.67
N VAL A 163 6.86 12.80 10.76
CA VAL A 163 6.23 11.48 10.74
C VAL A 163 7.13 10.45 11.43
N VAL A 164 6.55 9.70 12.35
CA VAL A 164 7.15 8.52 12.97
C VAL A 164 6.54 7.28 12.35
N TRP A 165 7.38 6.49 11.68
CA TRP A 165 7.00 5.20 11.14
C TRP A 165 7.38 4.09 12.12
N PRO A 166 6.49 3.10 12.36
CA PRO A 166 6.87 1.92 13.10
C PRO A 166 8.00 1.14 12.41
N ASP A 167 8.90 0.53 13.18
CA ASP A 167 10.03 -0.25 12.66
C ASP A 167 9.81 -1.78 12.70
N ALA A 168 8.65 -2.24 13.17
CA ALA A 168 8.31 -3.66 13.09
C ALA A 168 8.21 -4.10 11.61
N PRO A 169 8.43 -5.39 11.30
CA PRO A 169 8.48 -5.88 9.92
C PRO A 169 7.18 -5.59 9.15
N GLN A 170 7.27 -4.77 8.11
CA GLN A 170 6.16 -4.31 7.27
C GLN A 170 6.57 -4.13 5.80
N LEU A 171 5.61 -3.88 4.91
CA LEU A 171 5.93 -3.46 3.55
C LEU A 171 6.58 -2.09 3.57
N HIS A 172 7.66 -1.89 2.83
CA HIS A 172 8.06 -0.53 2.47
C HIS A 172 7.18 -0.05 1.30
N GLY A 173 6.00 0.48 1.62
CA GLY A 173 5.00 0.86 0.62
C GLY A 173 5.48 1.99 -0.29
N THR A 174 5.03 2.00 -1.54
CA THR A 174 5.42 3.04 -2.51
C THR A 174 4.96 4.43 -2.04
N ALA A 175 3.74 4.55 -1.52
CA ALA A 175 3.24 5.82 -0.99
C ALA A 175 3.95 6.26 0.31
N MET A 176 4.37 5.31 1.15
CA MET A 176 5.22 5.59 2.32
C MET A 176 6.55 6.23 1.88
N ARG A 177 7.20 5.69 0.84
CA ARG A 177 8.44 6.27 0.27
C ARG A 177 8.25 7.71 -0.21
N LEU A 178 7.09 8.02 -0.80
CA LEU A 178 6.77 9.39 -1.22
C LEU A 178 6.66 10.36 -0.04
N VAL A 179 6.09 9.91 1.09
CA VAL A 179 6.05 10.72 2.31
C VAL A 179 7.44 10.89 2.90
N GLU A 180 8.23 9.82 2.99
CA GLU A 180 9.62 9.90 3.49
C GLU A 180 10.50 10.85 2.66
N ALA A 181 10.27 10.92 1.34
CA ALA A 181 11.01 11.81 0.44
C ALA A 181 10.62 13.28 0.58
N THR A 182 9.44 13.59 1.10
CA THR A 182 8.88 14.95 1.10
C THR A 182 8.61 15.52 2.49
N THR A 183 8.54 14.67 3.52
CA THR A 183 8.21 15.03 4.89
C THR A 183 9.26 14.48 5.84
N PRO A 184 9.79 15.30 6.77
CA PRO A 184 10.69 14.83 7.82
C PRO A 184 10.13 13.59 8.50
N SER A 185 10.91 12.51 8.46
CA SER A 185 10.47 11.19 8.90
C SER A 185 11.53 10.54 9.76
N SER A 186 11.09 9.76 10.75
CA SER A 186 11.94 8.88 11.54
C SER A 186 11.32 7.49 11.64
N ARG A 187 12.13 6.49 12.00
CA ARG A 187 11.67 5.13 12.26
C ARG A 187 12.04 4.75 13.68
N ARG A 188 11.09 4.18 14.42
CA ARG A 188 11.32 3.61 15.75
C ARG A 188 10.27 2.55 16.07
N ARG A 189 10.56 1.75 17.08
CA ARG A 189 9.56 0.87 17.68
C ARG A 189 8.42 1.71 18.23
N VAL A 190 7.19 1.30 17.89
CA VAL A 190 5.95 1.89 18.38
C VAL A 190 5.14 0.80 19.07
N LEU A 191 4.82 1.02 20.33
CA LEU A 191 3.93 0.16 21.13
C LEU A 191 2.58 0.84 21.35
N PRO A 192 1.52 0.09 21.67
CA PRO A 192 0.21 0.67 22.04
C PRO A 192 0.31 1.71 23.17
N ASP A 193 1.22 1.52 24.12
CA ASP A 193 1.45 2.46 25.23
C ASP A 193 2.04 3.81 24.78
N ASP A 194 2.64 3.88 23.59
CA ASP A 194 3.18 5.12 23.02
C ASP A 194 2.09 6.01 22.41
N LEU A 195 0.92 5.46 22.11
CA LEU A 195 -0.14 6.12 21.33
C LEU A 195 -0.56 7.49 21.89
N PRO A 196 -0.71 7.68 23.22
CA PRO A 196 -1.05 8.99 23.79
C PRO A 196 0.00 10.08 23.55
N GLY A 197 1.23 9.71 23.17
CA GLY A 197 2.32 10.65 22.90
C GLY A 197 2.32 11.24 21.48
N PHE A 198 1.48 10.76 20.58
CA PHE A 198 1.43 11.25 19.20
C PHE A 198 0.36 12.32 18.98
N ALA A 199 0.61 13.23 18.03
CA ALA A 199 -0.30 14.28 17.60
C ALA A 199 -1.34 13.79 16.55
N GLY A 200 -1.57 12.48 16.48
CA GLY A 200 -2.47 11.83 15.53
C GLY A 200 -1.76 10.78 14.68
N ALA A 201 -2.53 10.06 13.85
CA ALA A 201 -2.00 9.05 12.94
C ALA A 201 -2.79 9.01 11.62
N PHE A 202 -2.20 8.37 10.62
CA PHE A 202 -2.80 8.18 9.31
C PHE A 202 -2.41 6.84 8.70
N LEU A 203 -3.28 6.31 7.85
CA LEU A 203 -2.99 5.23 6.93
C LEU A 203 -2.59 5.80 5.56
N ILE A 204 -1.69 5.10 4.87
CA ILE A 204 -1.33 5.44 3.50
C ILE A 204 -1.06 4.21 2.64
N ASN A 205 -1.62 4.23 1.42
CA ASN A 205 -1.25 3.33 0.33
C ASN A 205 -1.45 4.05 -1.01
N SER A 206 -1.42 3.31 -2.13
CA SER A 206 -1.60 3.89 -3.46
C SER A 206 -2.99 4.51 -3.69
N ILE A 207 -3.99 4.19 -2.87
CA ILE A 207 -5.35 4.74 -2.99
C ILE A 207 -5.41 6.16 -2.40
N GLY A 208 -4.68 6.40 -1.32
CA GLY A 208 -4.58 7.72 -0.71
C GLY A 208 -4.14 7.69 0.75
N VAL A 209 -4.35 8.82 1.39
CA VAL A 209 -4.05 9.09 2.80
C VAL A 209 -5.38 9.16 3.57
N VAL A 210 -5.46 8.49 4.72
CA VAL A 210 -6.69 8.44 5.53
C VAL A 210 -6.35 8.68 7.01
N PRO A 211 -7.03 9.59 7.72
CA PRO A 211 -6.80 9.80 9.14
C PRO A 211 -7.21 8.57 9.97
N VAL A 212 -6.60 8.41 11.14
CA VAL A 212 -6.97 7.37 12.13
C VAL A 212 -7.57 8.06 13.35
N ALA A 213 -8.79 7.67 13.73
CA ALA A 213 -9.48 8.20 14.90
C ALA A 213 -9.09 7.47 16.19
N SER A 214 -8.92 6.15 16.12
CA SER A 214 -8.56 5.34 17.30
C SER A 214 -7.83 4.07 16.90
N ILE A 215 -7.06 3.54 17.83
CA ILE A 215 -6.50 2.19 17.80
C ILE A 215 -6.98 1.50 19.06
N ASP A 216 -7.70 0.38 18.91
CA ASP A 216 -8.44 -0.27 19.98
C ASP A 216 -9.34 0.75 20.71
N ASP A 217 -9.24 0.83 22.03
CA ASP A 217 -9.98 1.78 22.87
C ASP A 217 -9.25 3.12 23.07
N VAL A 218 -8.09 3.32 22.41
CA VAL A 218 -7.28 4.54 22.55
C VAL A 218 -7.66 5.55 21.45
N PRO A 219 -8.34 6.66 21.79
CA PRO A 219 -8.58 7.73 20.83
C PRO A 219 -7.27 8.47 20.52
N LEU A 220 -7.12 8.91 19.27
CA LEU A 220 -5.99 9.71 18.82
C LEU A 220 -6.42 11.17 18.57
N PRO A 221 -5.51 12.14 18.75
CA PRO A 221 -5.79 13.52 18.36
C PRO A 221 -6.12 13.64 16.86
N ASP A 222 -6.92 14.64 16.50
CA ASP A 222 -7.26 14.92 15.10
C ASP A 222 -5.99 15.29 14.29
N PRO A 223 -5.59 14.46 13.32
CA PRO A 223 -4.37 14.70 12.54
C PRO A 223 -4.55 15.79 11.47
N ALA A 224 -5.75 16.35 11.27
CA ALA A 224 -6.07 17.22 10.14
C ALA A 224 -5.02 18.32 9.83
N PRO A 225 -4.47 19.07 10.81
CA PRO A 225 -3.46 20.10 10.54
C PRO A 225 -2.17 19.52 9.93
N HIS A 226 -1.65 18.42 10.47
CA HIS A 226 -0.43 17.79 9.97
C HIS A 226 -0.68 17.00 8.68
N LEU A 227 -1.85 16.36 8.57
CA LEU A 227 -2.25 15.58 7.40
C LEU A 227 -2.43 16.46 6.16
N ALA A 228 -2.94 17.68 6.33
CA ALA A 228 -3.02 18.67 5.25
C ALA A 228 -1.63 19.01 4.70
N ALA A 229 -0.63 19.18 5.56
CA ALA A 229 0.75 19.45 5.12
C ALA A 229 1.37 18.27 4.36
N VAL A 230 1.17 17.03 4.83
CA VAL A 230 1.61 15.82 4.10
C VAL A 230 0.92 15.72 2.74
N THR A 231 -0.39 15.91 2.69
CA THR A 231 -1.18 15.84 1.44
C THR A 231 -0.74 16.92 0.45
N ALA A 232 -0.49 18.14 0.91
CA ALA A 232 0.02 19.23 0.07
C ALA A 232 1.39 18.88 -0.53
N ARG A 233 2.32 18.33 0.27
CA ARG A 233 3.63 17.88 -0.23
C ARG A 233 3.52 16.72 -1.22
N LEU A 234 2.65 15.74 -0.97
CA LEU A 234 2.41 14.66 -1.92
C LEU A 234 1.83 15.19 -3.23
N SER A 235 0.99 16.23 -3.20
CA SER A 235 0.40 16.80 -4.41
C SER A 235 1.41 17.47 -5.36
N THR A 236 2.62 17.80 -4.89
CA THR A 236 3.69 18.35 -5.74
C THR A 236 4.46 17.28 -6.50
N ILE A 237 4.29 16.01 -6.13
CA ILE A 237 4.95 14.88 -6.79
C ILE A 237 4.24 14.63 -8.13
N PRO A 238 4.98 14.61 -9.26
CA PRO A 238 4.40 14.46 -10.58
C PRO A 238 3.71 13.10 -10.74
N TRP A 239 2.73 13.09 -11.63
CA TRP A 239 2.11 11.88 -12.14
C TRP A 239 2.86 11.46 -13.40
N ASP A 240 3.77 10.50 -13.27
CA ASP A 240 4.61 10.05 -14.38
C ASP A 240 3.76 9.30 -15.41
N HIS A 241 3.85 9.70 -16.67
CA HIS A 241 3.11 9.05 -17.74
C HIS A 241 3.60 7.63 -18.00
N LEU A 242 2.64 6.72 -18.13
CA LEU A 242 2.88 5.31 -18.42
C LEU A 242 3.52 5.12 -19.78
#